data_AF-A0A536PBD3-F1
#
_entry.id   AF-A0A536PBD3-F1
#
_cell.length_a   1.000
_cell.length_b   1.000
_cell.length_c   1.000
_cell.angle_alpha   90.00
_cell.angle_beta   90.00
_cell.angle_gamma   90.00
#
_symmetry.space_group_name_H-M   'P 1'
#
loop_
_entity.id
_entity.type
_entity.pdbx_description
1 polymer ?
#
loop_
_entity_poly.entity_id
_entity_poly.type
_entity_poly.pdbx_seq_one_letter_code
_entity_poly.pdbx_strand_id
1 'polypeptide(L)'
;MTDHDVVRRAADVLERSVVSPKSERVQGHRTVFMVTVKGASAIRWMRVLRPYLSRTRQAQIDRALACSQMAQRQTPIPEPVFATEIASGDARCDEDWLAGLLEGEAWFGVASTGEHRYPGIKLEMSNKEVVRRAADLLGVDRVWRRRDARGTTRGWNETFGVSVRGARAATLMRGLRGRMGQR
;
A
#
# COMPACT_ATOMS: atom_id res chain seq x y z
N MET A 1 -1.15 10.97 3.55
CA MET A 1 -1.72 11.01 2.18
C MET A 1 -2.42 12.36 1.97
N THR A 2 -2.46 12.90 0.76
CA THR A 2 -3.17 14.18 0.48
C THR A 2 -4.67 13.99 0.24
N ASP A 3 -5.07 12.77 -0.08
CA ASP A 3 -6.42 12.40 -0.48
C ASP A 3 -7.27 12.10 0.75
N HIS A 4 -8.13 13.04 1.10
CA HIS A 4 -8.92 12.97 2.33
C HIS A 4 -9.94 11.82 2.29
N ASP A 5 -10.57 11.57 1.16
CA ASP A 5 -11.58 10.52 0.97
C ASP A 5 -10.99 9.13 1.23
N VAL A 6 -9.80 8.85 0.70
CA VAL A 6 -9.13 7.56 0.91
C VAL A 6 -8.69 7.42 2.38
N VAL A 7 -8.18 8.48 3.03
CA VAL A 7 -7.87 8.42 4.48
C VAL A 7 -9.14 8.25 5.31
N ARG A 8 -10.24 8.91 4.96
CA ARG A 8 -11.52 8.80 5.65
C ARG A 8 -12.07 7.39 5.58
N ARG A 9 -12.09 6.77 4.40
CA ARG A 9 -12.49 5.37 4.24
C ARG A 9 -11.63 4.43 5.07
N ALA A 10 -10.31 4.63 5.08
CA ALA A 10 -9.42 3.84 5.93
C ALA A 10 -9.72 4.06 7.42
N ALA A 11 -10.06 5.28 7.83
CA ALA A 11 -10.40 5.59 9.21
C ALA A 11 -11.71 4.94 9.65
N ASP A 12 -12.73 4.93 8.79
CA ASP A 12 -13.99 4.24 9.03
C ASP A 12 -13.76 2.73 9.23
N VAL A 13 -12.94 2.09 8.39
CA VAL A 13 -12.55 0.66 8.53
C VAL A 13 -11.79 0.40 9.83
N LEU A 14 -10.92 1.32 10.23
CA LEU A 14 -10.12 1.19 11.45
C LEU A 14 -10.90 1.61 12.72
N GLU A 15 -12.15 2.04 12.58
CA GLU A 15 -12.98 2.62 13.65
C GLU A 15 -12.25 3.78 14.36
N ARG A 16 -11.68 4.68 13.58
CA ARG A 16 -10.91 5.85 14.05
C ARG A 16 -11.33 7.11 13.31
N SER A 17 -10.90 8.25 13.85
CA SER A 17 -11.06 9.55 13.18
C SER A 17 -9.82 9.90 12.36
N VAL A 18 -10.03 10.65 11.29
CA VAL A 18 -8.96 11.27 10.50
C VAL A 18 -8.31 12.39 11.32
N VAL A 19 -6.99 12.47 11.25
CA VAL A 19 -6.18 13.52 11.86
C VAL A 19 -5.36 14.21 10.76
N SER A 20 -5.23 15.53 10.85
CA SER A 20 -4.23 16.29 10.11
C SER A 20 -3.20 16.78 11.12
N PRO A 21 -1.90 16.45 10.98
CA PRO A 21 -0.87 17.08 11.79
C PRO A 21 -0.96 18.60 11.60
N LYS A 22 -0.93 19.36 12.71
CA LYS A 22 -0.70 20.80 12.64
C LYS A 22 0.76 20.99 12.23
N SER A 23 1.03 21.15 10.93
CA SER A 23 2.25 21.81 10.51
C SER A 23 2.01 23.30 10.68
N GLU A 24 2.92 24.03 11.36
CA GLU A 24 3.09 25.45 11.06
C GLU A 24 3.10 25.59 9.54
N ARG A 25 2.27 26.48 8.98
CA ARG A 25 2.10 26.62 7.54
C ARG A 25 3.40 27.11 6.93
N VAL A 26 4.33 26.20 6.69
CA VAL A 26 5.47 26.44 5.81
C VAL A 26 4.87 26.60 4.43
N GLN A 27 5.01 27.79 3.87
CA GLN A 27 4.45 28.18 2.58
C GLN A 27 4.81 27.13 1.51
N GLY A 28 3.80 26.58 0.82
CA GLY A 28 3.99 25.62 -0.26
C GLY A 28 3.80 24.14 0.09
N HIS A 29 3.64 23.78 1.36
CA HIS A 29 3.35 22.38 1.74
C HIS A 29 1.86 22.05 1.63
N ARG A 30 1.55 20.88 1.02
CA ARG A 30 0.18 20.36 0.95
C ARG A 30 -0.24 19.79 2.31
N THR A 31 -1.52 19.98 2.65
CA THR A 31 -2.12 19.33 3.83
C THR A 31 -2.06 17.81 3.69
N VAL A 32 -1.68 17.15 4.78
CA VAL A 32 -1.56 15.69 4.84
C VAL A 32 -2.58 15.17 5.85
N PHE A 33 -3.38 14.20 5.42
CA PHE A 33 -4.30 13.46 6.28
C PHE A 33 -3.67 12.12 6.68
N MET A 34 -3.97 11.69 7.90
CA MET A 34 -3.55 10.40 8.45
C MET A 34 -4.61 9.83 9.40
N VAL A 35 -4.56 8.52 9.60
CA VAL A 35 -5.27 7.82 10.67
C VAL A 35 -4.25 7.04 11.48
N THR A 36 -4.43 6.99 12.80
CA THR A 36 -3.52 6.24 13.69
C THR A 36 -4.31 5.29 14.58
N VAL A 37 -3.82 4.06 14.66
CA VAL A 37 -4.26 3.06 15.65
C VAL A 37 -3.10 2.81 16.61
N LYS A 38 -3.37 2.73 17.92
CA LYS A 38 -2.37 2.48 18.97
C LYS A 38 -2.85 1.40 19.94
N GLY A 39 -1.92 0.86 20.73
CA GLY A 39 -2.23 -0.06 21.84
C GLY A 39 -2.84 -1.38 21.37
N ALA A 40 -3.79 -1.91 22.15
CA ALA A 40 -4.37 -3.23 21.90
C ALA A 40 -5.08 -3.36 20.53
N SER A 41 -5.72 -2.28 20.06
CA SER A 41 -6.32 -2.26 18.72
C SER A 41 -5.24 -2.34 17.62
N ALA A 42 -4.07 -1.72 17.81
CA ALA A 42 -2.97 -1.84 16.85
C ALA A 42 -2.40 -3.26 16.80
N ILE A 43 -2.23 -3.90 17.97
CA ILE A 43 -1.79 -5.30 18.08
C ILE A 43 -2.74 -6.22 17.32
N ARG A 44 -4.04 -6.00 17.45
CA ARG A 44 -5.05 -6.75 16.71
C ARG A 44 -4.89 -6.58 15.21
N TRP A 45 -4.86 -5.34 14.71
CA TRP A 45 -4.67 -5.09 13.28
C TRP A 45 -3.35 -5.66 12.74
N MET A 46 -2.28 -5.61 13.53
CA MET A 46 -1.02 -6.25 13.17
C MET A 46 -1.17 -7.76 12.97
N ARG A 47 -1.92 -8.48 13.81
CA ARG A 47 -2.18 -9.91 13.64
C ARG A 47 -3.00 -10.20 12.39
N VAL A 48 -4.07 -9.44 12.17
CA VAL A 48 -4.98 -9.60 11.03
C VAL A 48 -4.27 -9.35 9.70
N LEU A 49 -3.48 -8.27 9.62
CA LEU A 49 -2.82 -7.87 8.38
C LEU A 49 -1.57 -8.69 8.07
N ARG A 50 -0.94 -9.30 9.08
CA ARG A 50 0.33 -10.03 8.95
C ARG A 50 0.38 -10.96 7.72
N PRO A 51 -0.56 -11.91 7.50
CA PRO A 51 -0.47 -12.84 6.38
C PRO A 51 -0.53 -12.18 4.99
N TYR A 52 -1.04 -10.94 4.87
CA TYR A 52 -1.17 -10.21 3.59
C TYR A 52 0.03 -9.33 3.25
N LEU A 53 0.96 -9.17 4.20
CA LEU A 53 2.10 -8.28 4.08
C LEU A 53 3.37 -9.06 3.67
N SER A 54 4.36 -8.35 3.13
CA SER A 54 5.64 -8.97 2.74
C SER A 54 6.36 -9.59 3.94
N ARG A 55 7.27 -10.55 3.70
CA ARG A 55 8.01 -11.23 4.77
C ARG A 55 8.75 -10.25 5.67
N THR A 56 9.31 -9.19 5.07
CA THR A 56 9.95 -8.10 5.81
C THR A 56 9.00 -7.42 6.79
N ARG A 57 7.76 -7.16 6.38
CA ARG A 57 6.75 -6.48 7.20
C ARG A 57 6.17 -7.44 8.25
N GLN A 58 6.01 -8.72 7.92
CA GLN A 58 5.68 -9.77 8.88
C GLN A 58 6.72 -9.83 10.00
N ALA A 59 8.01 -9.84 9.68
CA ALA A 59 9.09 -9.84 10.67
C ALA A 59 9.14 -8.55 11.52
N GLN A 60 8.71 -7.40 10.97
CA GLN A 60 8.56 -6.17 11.75
C GLN A 60 7.39 -6.27 12.74
N ILE A 61 6.26 -6.82 12.30
CA ILE A 61 5.11 -7.10 13.16
C ILE A 61 5.50 -8.07 14.28
N ASP A 62 6.19 -9.16 13.96
CA ASP A 62 6.61 -10.16 14.95
C ASP A 62 7.48 -9.55 16.04
N ARG A 63 8.44 -8.69 15.66
CA ARG A 63 9.27 -7.95 16.63
C ARG A 63 8.44 -7.01 17.51
N ALA A 64 7.50 -6.26 16.91
CA ALA A 64 6.65 -5.35 17.67
C ALA A 64 5.74 -6.10 18.66
N LEU A 65 5.18 -7.23 18.25
CA LEU A 65 4.33 -8.07 19.08
C LEU A 65 5.12 -8.71 20.24
N ALA A 66 6.33 -9.20 19.98
CA ALA A 66 7.22 -9.74 21.01
C ALA A 66 7.53 -8.71 22.11
N CYS A 67 7.85 -7.46 21.74
CA CYS A 67 8.06 -6.38 22.70
C CYS A 67 6.80 -6.08 23.55
N SER A 68 5.61 -6.16 22.94
CA SER A 68 4.35 -5.89 23.64
C SER A 68 3.93 -7.00 24.63
N GLN A 69 4.32 -8.26 24.35
CA GLN A 69 4.02 -9.39 25.22
C GLN A 69 4.81 -9.33 26.54
N MET A 70 5.96 -8.65 26.56
CA MET A 70 6.72 -8.42 27.80
C MET A 70 6.06 -7.37 28.73
N ALA A 71 4.99 -6.69 28.30
CA ALA A 71 4.32 -5.62 29.05
C ALA A 71 2.91 -6.00 29.59
N GLN A 72 2.51 -7.28 29.59
CA GLN A 72 1.11 -7.66 29.81
C GLN A 72 0.58 -7.51 31.25
N ARG A 73 -0.42 -6.62 31.40
CA ARG A 73 -1.75 -6.95 31.96
C ARG A 73 -2.71 -7.06 30.77
N GLN A 74 -3.39 -8.20 30.53
CA GLN A 74 -4.32 -8.35 29.39
C GLN A 74 -5.72 -8.73 29.84
N THR A 75 -6.71 -7.93 29.44
CA THR A 75 -8.12 -8.32 29.32
C THR A 75 -8.33 -8.93 27.93
N PRO A 76 -9.13 -10.01 27.79
CA PRO A 76 -9.52 -10.53 26.47
C PRO A 76 -10.33 -9.46 25.72
N ILE A 77 -10.01 -9.22 24.45
CA ILE A 77 -10.74 -8.27 23.61
C ILE A 77 -11.31 -9.03 22.41
N PRO A 78 -12.62 -8.96 22.12
CA PRO A 78 -13.26 -9.71 21.03
C PRO A 78 -12.74 -9.30 19.63
N GLU A 79 -12.62 -10.29 18.73
CA GLU A 79 -12.24 -10.11 17.32
C GLU A 79 -13.28 -9.29 16.55
N PRO A 80 -12.88 -8.26 15.77
CA PRO A 80 -13.80 -7.49 14.94
C PRO A 80 -14.18 -8.31 13.71
N VAL A 81 -15.44 -8.20 13.31
CA VAL A 81 -16.07 -8.96 12.23
C VAL A 81 -15.31 -8.83 10.90
N PHE A 82 -14.72 -7.66 10.62
CA PHE A 82 -13.96 -7.41 9.39
C PHE A 82 -12.64 -8.21 9.30
N ALA A 83 -12.05 -8.58 10.44
CA ALA A 83 -10.84 -9.41 10.45
C ALA A 83 -11.12 -10.84 9.95
N THR A 84 -12.35 -11.32 10.17
CA THR A 84 -12.80 -12.66 9.79
C THR A 84 -13.00 -12.77 8.27
N GLU A 85 -13.46 -11.69 7.63
CA GLU A 85 -13.63 -11.62 6.17
C GLU A 85 -12.29 -11.58 5.44
N ILE A 86 -11.33 -10.79 5.95
CA ILE A 86 -9.97 -10.74 5.39
C ILE A 86 -9.33 -12.14 5.42
N ALA A 87 -9.45 -12.86 6.54
CA ALA A 87 -8.85 -14.18 6.79
C ALA A 87 -9.26 -15.29 5.80
N SER A 88 -10.32 -15.10 5.01
CA SER A 88 -10.93 -16.15 4.19
C SER A 88 -10.27 -16.37 2.82
N GLY A 89 -9.32 -15.54 2.40
CA GLY A 89 -8.35 -15.89 1.34
C GLY A 89 -8.87 -16.08 -0.09
N ASP A 90 -9.96 -15.43 -0.49
CA ASP A 90 -10.53 -15.54 -1.85
C ASP A 90 -9.85 -14.64 -2.90
N ALA A 91 -9.98 -14.98 -4.19
CA ALA A 91 -9.45 -14.23 -5.36
C ALA A 91 -9.84 -12.74 -5.42
N ARG A 92 -10.93 -12.34 -4.76
CA ARG A 92 -11.29 -10.92 -4.58
C ARG A 92 -10.24 -10.15 -3.78
N CYS A 93 -9.55 -10.80 -2.84
CA CYS A 93 -8.49 -10.23 -2.02
C CYS A 93 -7.29 -9.79 -2.84
N ASP A 94 -6.93 -10.49 -3.93
CA ASP A 94 -5.78 -10.12 -4.76
C ASP A 94 -6.05 -8.87 -5.61
N GLU A 95 -7.25 -8.75 -6.17
CA GLU A 95 -7.64 -7.55 -6.91
C GLU A 95 -7.78 -6.34 -5.98
N ASP A 96 -8.37 -6.51 -4.79
CA ASP A 96 -8.48 -5.44 -3.79
C ASP A 96 -7.12 -5.04 -3.22
N TRP A 97 -6.25 -6.02 -2.98
CA TRP A 97 -4.87 -5.78 -2.58
C TRP A 97 -4.10 -5.01 -3.66
N LEU A 98 -4.23 -5.43 -4.93
CA LEU A 98 -3.59 -4.74 -6.04
C LEU A 98 -4.14 -3.32 -6.20
N ALA A 99 -5.46 -3.15 -6.13
CA ALA A 99 -6.10 -1.83 -6.23
C ALA A 99 -5.60 -0.90 -5.11
N GLY A 100 -5.57 -1.37 -3.86
CA GLY A 100 -5.06 -0.59 -2.73
C GLY A 100 -3.58 -0.24 -2.86
N LEU A 101 -2.75 -1.19 -3.32
CA LEU A 101 -1.34 -0.95 -3.58
C LEU A 101 -1.12 0.11 -4.67
N LEU A 102 -1.84 -0.01 -5.78
CA LEU A 102 -1.70 0.90 -6.92
C LEU A 102 -2.24 2.30 -6.60
N GLU A 103 -3.34 2.41 -5.85
CA GLU A 103 -3.89 3.68 -5.36
C GLU A 103 -2.86 4.47 -4.52
N GLY A 104 -2.07 3.75 -3.70
CA GLY A 104 -1.08 4.36 -2.81
C GLY A 104 0.25 4.70 -3.48
N GLU A 105 0.74 3.83 -4.37
CA GLU A 105 2.15 3.84 -4.80
C GLU A 105 2.34 3.90 -6.32
N ALA A 106 1.29 3.67 -7.11
CA ALA A 106 1.42 3.64 -8.56
C ALA A 106 1.15 4.99 -9.23
N TRP A 107 1.76 5.15 -10.39
CA TRP A 107 1.47 6.19 -11.34
C TRP A 107 0.53 5.66 -12.42
N PHE A 108 -0.50 6.45 -12.72
CA PHE A 108 -1.42 6.25 -13.84
C PHE A 108 -1.36 7.48 -14.74
N GLY A 109 -1.18 7.27 -16.04
CA GLY A 109 -1.19 8.40 -16.97
C GLY A 109 -0.91 8.02 -18.42
N VAL A 110 -0.62 9.03 -19.23
CA VAL A 110 -0.22 8.86 -20.62
C VAL A 110 1.30 8.68 -20.66
N ALA A 111 1.74 7.49 -21.01
CA ALA A 111 3.12 7.20 -21.34
C ALA A 111 3.36 7.46 -22.84
N SER A 112 4.59 7.79 -23.19
CA SER A 112 4.99 8.06 -24.57
C SER A 112 6.26 7.33 -24.96
N THR A 113 6.40 7.03 -26.24
CA THR A 113 7.64 6.54 -26.85
C THR A 113 7.75 7.14 -28.24
N GLY A 114 8.67 8.09 -28.40
CA GLY A 114 8.68 8.97 -29.57
C GLY A 114 7.37 9.75 -29.65
N GLU A 115 6.72 9.71 -30.81
CA GLU A 115 5.45 10.37 -31.08
C GLU A 115 4.22 9.59 -30.57
N HIS A 116 4.37 8.30 -30.26
CA HIS A 116 3.26 7.47 -29.83
C HIS A 116 2.89 7.72 -28.37
N ARG A 117 1.60 7.90 -28.11
CA ARG A 117 1.00 8.07 -26.77
C ARG A 117 0.11 6.88 -26.43
N TYR A 118 0.20 6.39 -25.21
CA TYR A 118 -0.57 5.25 -24.74
C TYR A 118 -0.80 5.31 -23.22
N PRO A 119 -1.87 4.70 -22.70
CA PRO A 119 -2.07 4.62 -21.25
C PRO A 119 -0.97 3.77 -20.61
N GLY A 120 -0.54 4.16 -19.40
CA GLY A 120 0.51 3.51 -18.65
C GLY A 120 0.18 3.42 -17.17
N ILE A 121 0.50 2.26 -16.59
CA ILE A 121 0.53 2.03 -15.15
C ILE A 121 1.99 1.75 -14.79
N LYS A 122 2.51 2.40 -13.76
CA LYS A 122 3.89 2.18 -13.26
C LYS A 122 3.89 2.10 -11.75
N LEU A 123 4.52 1.06 -11.20
CA LEU A 123 4.73 0.89 -9.77
C LEU A 123 6.23 0.81 -9.49
N GLU A 124 6.72 1.56 -8.50
CA GLU A 124 8.11 1.55 -8.04
C GLU A 124 8.16 1.51 -6.51
N MET A 125 8.99 0.64 -5.93
CA MET A 125 9.28 0.65 -4.48
C MET A 125 10.54 -0.16 -4.15
N SER A 126 11.00 -0.06 -2.90
CA SER A 126 12.17 -0.81 -2.43
C SER A 126 11.91 -2.27 -2.09
N ASN A 127 10.65 -2.67 -1.93
CA ASN A 127 10.30 -4.05 -1.61
C ASN A 127 10.09 -4.89 -2.89
N LYS A 128 11.09 -5.70 -3.25
CA LYS A 128 11.05 -6.57 -4.43
C LYS A 128 9.91 -7.60 -4.40
N GLU A 129 9.58 -8.16 -3.23
CA GLU A 129 8.53 -9.19 -3.10
C GLU A 129 7.15 -8.61 -3.44
N VAL A 130 6.86 -7.40 -2.95
CA VAL A 130 5.61 -6.70 -3.25
C VAL A 130 5.52 -6.35 -4.74
N VAL A 131 6.61 -5.83 -5.34
CA VAL A 131 6.65 -5.54 -6.79
C VAL A 131 6.48 -6.81 -7.62
N ARG A 132 7.06 -7.94 -7.19
CA ARG A 132 6.92 -9.22 -7.88
C ARG A 132 5.48 -9.72 -7.85
N ARG A 133 4.84 -9.74 -6.66
CA ARG A 133 3.42 -10.11 -6.54
C ARG A 133 2.53 -9.21 -7.41
N ALA A 134 2.78 -7.89 -7.37
CA ALA A 134 2.05 -6.96 -8.24
C ALA A 134 2.29 -7.24 -9.73
N ALA A 135 3.51 -7.59 -10.12
CA ALA A 135 3.81 -7.97 -11.51
C ALA A 135 3.06 -9.24 -11.93
N ASP A 136 2.99 -10.26 -11.07
CA ASP A 136 2.25 -11.49 -11.32
C ASP A 136 0.75 -11.21 -11.50
N LEU A 137 0.15 -10.37 -10.64
CA LEU A 137 -1.28 -9.98 -10.75
C LEU A 137 -1.56 -9.06 -11.95
N LEU A 138 -0.61 -8.20 -12.32
CA LEU A 138 -0.66 -7.43 -13.56
C LEU A 138 -0.37 -8.30 -14.79
N GLY A 139 0.05 -9.56 -14.59
CA GLY A 139 0.51 -10.55 -15.56
C GLY A 139 1.68 -10.08 -16.44
N VAL A 140 2.66 -9.43 -15.82
CA VAL A 140 3.90 -8.97 -16.44
C VAL A 140 5.07 -9.77 -15.88
N ASP A 141 5.86 -10.39 -16.76
CA ASP A 141 6.99 -11.22 -16.32
C ASP A 141 8.19 -10.40 -15.84
N ARG A 142 8.33 -9.17 -16.35
CA ARG A 142 9.52 -8.36 -16.13
C ARG A 142 9.34 -7.37 -14.97
N VAL A 143 10.01 -7.68 -13.86
CA VAL A 143 10.38 -6.69 -12.83
C VAL A 143 11.75 -6.14 -13.16
N TRP A 144 11.88 -4.82 -13.23
CA TRP A 144 13.16 -4.15 -13.45
C TRP A 144 13.69 -3.56 -12.15
N ARG A 145 15.01 -3.44 -12.08
CA ARG A 145 15.73 -2.76 -10.99
C ARG A 145 16.22 -1.42 -11.50
N ARG A 146 15.87 -0.34 -10.80
CA ARG A 146 16.45 0.98 -11.02
C ARG A 146 17.82 1.02 -10.36
N ARG A 147 18.86 1.19 -11.16
CA ARG A 147 20.20 1.52 -10.64
C ARG A 147 20.37 3.02 -10.70
N ASP A 148 20.48 3.65 -9.55
CA ASP A 148 20.95 5.03 -9.44
C ASP A 148 22.39 4.99 -8.92
N ALA A 149 23.34 5.42 -9.76
CA ALA A 149 24.76 5.47 -9.37
C ALA A 149 24.98 6.35 -8.12
N ARG A 150 24.16 7.41 -7.95
CA ARG A 150 24.18 8.27 -6.76
C ARG A 150 23.59 7.57 -5.53
N GLY A 151 22.64 6.67 -5.76
CA GLY A 151 22.04 5.84 -4.71
C GLY A 151 23.05 4.86 -4.11
N THR A 152 23.87 4.22 -4.95
CA THR A 152 24.93 3.30 -4.48
C THR A 152 25.95 4.02 -3.61
N THR A 153 26.41 5.21 -4.01
CA THR A 153 27.38 6.00 -3.23
C THR A 153 26.79 6.51 -1.91
N ARG A 154 25.49 6.74 -1.84
CA ARG A 154 24.79 7.26 -0.65
C ARG A 154 24.12 6.20 0.21
N GLY A 155 24.28 4.91 -0.13
CA GLY A 155 23.66 3.80 0.60
C GLY A 155 22.12 3.79 0.52
N TRP A 156 21.53 4.31 -0.55
CA TRP A 156 20.08 4.26 -0.74
C TRP A 156 19.62 2.84 -1.05
N ASN A 157 18.43 2.49 -0.56
CA ASN A 157 17.81 1.22 -0.90
C ASN A 157 17.56 1.13 -2.42
N GLU A 158 17.74 -0.07 -2.95
CA GLU A 158 17.40 -0.35 -4.35
C GLU A 158 15.91 -0.08 -4.61
N THR A 159 15.59 0.36 -5.82
CA THR A 159 14.21 0.52 -6.27
C THR A 159 13.90 -0.53 -7.33
N PHE A 160 12.82 -1.26 -7.15
CA PHE A 160 12.28 -2.22 -8.10
C PHE A 160 11.01 -1.63 -8.70
N GLY A 161 10.71 -1.98 -9.95
CA GLY A 161 9.49 -1.53 -10.58
C GLY A 161 8.93 -2.48 -11.61
N VAL A 162 7.66 -2.25 -11.92
CA VAL A 162 6.90 -2.91 -12.97
C VAL A 162 6.09 -1.85 -13.70
N SER A 163 5.80 -2.09 -14.98
CA SER A 163 4.94 -1.19 -15.74
C SER A 163 4.14 -1.95 -16.79
N VAL A 164 2.90 -1.51 -17.00
CA VAL A 164 2.00 -1.97 -18.07
C VAL A 164 1.68 -0.79 -18.96
N ARG A 165 1.61 -1.01 -20.28
CA ARG A 165 1.40 0.03 -21.29
C ARG A 165 0.36 -0.42 -22.32
N GLY A 166 -0.26 0.54 -23.03
CA GLY A 166 -1.14 0.27 -24.17
C GLY A 166 -2.48 -0.36 -23.79
N ALA A 167 -3.05 -1.16 -24.68
CA ALA A 167 -4.40 -1.71 -24.52
C ALA A 167 -4.61 -2.45 -23.19
N ARG A 168 -3.59 -3.18 -22.72
CA ARG A 168 -3.63 -3.87 -21.42
C ARG A 168 -3.75 -2.90 -20.25
N ALA A 169 -2.99 -1.81 -20.28
CA ALA A 169 -3.10 -0.76 -19.25
C ALA A 169 -4.50 -0.15 -19.25
N ALA A 170 -5.08 0.12 -20.43
CA ALA A 170 -6.45 0.64 -20.55
C ALA A 170 -7.48 -0.31 -19.94
N THR A 171 -7.36 -1.62 -20.19
CA THR A 171 -8.26 -2.63 -19.63
C THR A 171 -8.14 -2.72 -18.11
N LEU A 172 -6.92 -2.74 -17.58
CA LEU A 172 -6.68 -2.75 -16.13
C LEU A 172 -7.22 -1.47 -15.46
N MET A 173 -6.98 -0.29 -16.06
CA MET A 173 -7.52 0.97 -15.55
C MET A 173 -9.05 0.95 -15.46
N ARG A 174 -9.74 0.42 -16.48
CA ARG A 174 -11.20 0.27 -16.46
C ARG A 174 -11.68 -0.69 -15.37
N GLY A 175 -11.00 -1.83 -15.20
CA GLY A 175 -11.34 -2.83 -14.19
C GLY A 175 -11.12 -2.34 -12.75
N LEU A 176 -10.04 -1.57 -12.52
CA LEU A 176 -9.68 -1.08 -11.18
C LEU A 176 -10.50 0.15 -10.75
N ARG A 177 -11.10 0.88 -11.69
CA ARG A 177 -11.79 2.17 -11.43
C ARG A 177 -12.84 2.07 -10.31
N GLY A 178 -13.60 0.98 -10.24
CA GLY A 178 -14.63 0.80 -9.21
C GLY A 178 -14.09 0.53 -7.80
N ARG A 179 -12.80 0.18 -7.68
CA ARG A 179 -12.14 -0.18 -6.42
C ARG A 179 -11.25 0.95 -5.86
N MET A 180 -10.88 1.90 -6.71
CA MET A 180 -9.99 3.03 -6.42
C MET A 180 -10.73 4.23 -5.80
N GLY A 181 -9.97 5.23 -5.31
CA GLY A 181 -10.52 6.48 -4.79
C GLY A 181 -11.26 7.30 -5.86
N GLN A 182 -12.16 8.19 -5.46
CA GLN A 182 -13.01 8.95 -6.40
C GLN A 182 -12.37 10.27 -6.89
N ARG A 183 -11.05 10.30 -7.02
CA ARG A 183 -10.29 11.52 -7.33
C ARG A 183 -10.66 12.15 -8.67
#